data_AF-A0A3N5J6X2-F1
#
_entry.id   AF-A0A3N5J6X2-F1
#
_cell.length_a   1.000
_cell.length_b   1.000
_cell.length_c   1.000
_cell.angle_alpha   90.00
_cell.angle_beta   90.00
_cell.angle_gamma   90.00
#
_symmetry.space_group_name_H-M   'P 1'
#
loop_
_entity.id
_entity.type
_entity.pdbx_description
1 polymer ?
#
loop_
_entity_poly.entity_id
_entity_poly.type
_entity_poly.pdbx_seq_one_letter_code
_entity_poly.pdbx_strand_id
1 'polypeptide(L)' 'HVSNLMLICAKCTDPVRVGRRRLDDGKTVRVCKKCGEVLENK' A
#
# COMPACT_ATOMS: atom_id res chain seq x y z
N HIS A 1 11.64 17.36 1.26
CA HIS A 1 11.40 16.51 0.07
C HIS A 1 10.76 15.20 0.54
N VAL A 2 9.50 14.92 0.15
CA VAL A 2 8.74 13.74 0.63
C VAL A 2 8.96 12.51 -0.26
N SER A 3 9.44 12.72 -1.49
CA SER A 3 9.65 11.71 -2.54
C SER A 3 10.71 10.64 -2.19
N ASN A 4 11.51 10.86 -1.15
CA ASN A 4 12.51 9.89 -0.67
C ASN A 4 11.94 8.90 0.36
N LEU A 5 10.67 9.08 0.77
CA LEU A 5 10.01 8.22 1.74
C LEU A 5 9.28 7.07 1.03
N MET A 6 9.33 5.88 1.63
CA MET A 6 8.58 4.70 1.19
C MET A 6 7.70 4.18 2.33
N LEU A 7 6.58 3.54 1.98
CA LEU A 7 5.70 2.91 2.96
C LEU A 7 6.19 1.51 3.27
N ILE A 8 6.24 1.17 4.56
CA ILE A 8 6.60 -0.17 5.02
C ILE A 8 5.35 -1.03 4.99
N CYS A 9 5.43 -2.19 4.33
CA CYS A 9 4.36 -3.17 4.38
C CYS A 9 4.48 -4.00 5.67
N ALA A 10 3.42 -4.05 6.49
CA ALA A 10 3.44 -4.81 7.74
C ALA A 10 3.68 -6.32 7.55
N LYS A 11 3.34 -6.86 6.37
CA LYS A 11 3.52 -8.29 6.05
C LYS A 11 4.89 -8.62 5.48
N CYS A 12 5.43 -7.75 4.61
CA CYS A 12 6.74 -7.97 4.02
C CYS A 12 7.87 -7.44 4.91
N THR A 13 7.54 -6.57 5.87
CA THR A 13 8.49 -5.86 6.74
C THR A 13 9.55 -5.05 5.97
N ASP A 14 9.25 -4.76 4.70
CA ASP A 14 10.11 -4.09 3.73
C ASP A 14 9.46 -2.78 3.25
N PRO A 15 10.27 -1.78 2.84
CA PRO A 15 9.76 -0.63 2.12
C PRO A 15 9.29 -1.04 0.72
N VAL A 16 8.05 -0.71 0.38
CA VAL A 16 7.40 -1.15 -0.85
C VAL A 16 6.77 0.01 -1.62
N ARG A 17 6.64 -0.17 -2.95
CA ARG A 17 5.83 0.73 -3.77
C ARG A 17 4.35 0.43 -3.59
N VAL A 18 3.57 1.50 -3.54
CA VAL A 18 2.11 1.43 -3.35
C VAL A 18 1.38 1.53 -4.68
N GLY A 19 0.37 0.67 -4.86
CA GLY A 19 -0.64 0.74 -5.90
C GLY A 19 -1.99 1.18 -5.33
N ARG A 20 -2.97 1.40 -6.20
CA ARG A 20 -4.36 1.66 -5.82
C ARG A 20 -5.25 0.58 -6.41
N ARG A 21 -6.21 0.08 -5.64
CA ARG A 21 -7.23 -0.87 -6.08
C ARG A 21 -8.60 -0.35 -5.65
N ARG A 22 -9.61 -0.52 -6.51
CA ARG A 22 -11.02 -0.29 -6.13
C ARG A 22 -11.59 -1.59 -5.58
N LEU A 23 -12.23 -1.53 -4.43
CA LEU A 23 -13.07 -2.61 -3.93
C LEU A 23 -14.48 -2.46 -4.51
N ASP A 24 -15.26 -3.53 -4.38
CA ASP A 24 -16.66 -3.58 -4.83
C ASP A 24 -17.55 -2.58 -4.08
N ASP A 25 -17.15 -2.17 -2.87
CA ASP A 25 -17.78 -1.09 -2.09
C ASP A 25 -17.54 0.32 -2.65
N GLY A 26 -16.89 0.45 -3.82
CA GLY A 26 -16.52 1.73 -4.44
C GLY A 26 -15.35 2.46 -3.77
N LYS A 27 -14.87 1.97 -2.62
CA LYS A 27 -13.71 2.53 -1.92
C LYS A 27 -12.42 2.22 -2.66
N THR A 28 -11.53 3.21 -2.71
CA THR A 28 -10.19 3.04 -3.28
C THR A 28 -9.19 2.82 -2.16
N VAL A 29 -8.57 1.66 -2.11
CA VAL A 29 -7.55 1.33 -1.11
C VAL A 29 -6.16 1.35 -1.71
N ARG A 30 -5.18 1.56 -0.85
CA ARG A 30 -3.77 1.41 -1.19
C ARG A 30 -3.39 -0.06 -1.06
N VAL A 31 -2.61 -0.57 -2.00
CA VAL A 31 -2.15 -1.96 -2.01
C VAL A 31 -0.63 -2.02 -2.15
N CYS A 32 -0.01 -2.97 -1.48
CA CYS A 32 1.40 -3.30 -1.66
C CYS A 32 1.60 -3.92 -3.05
N LYS A 33 2.48 -3.35 -3.89
CA LYS A 33 2.77 -3.94 -5.21
C LYS A 33 3.57 -5.25 -5.14
N LYS A 34 4.24 -5.55 -4.02
CA LYS A 34 5.09 -6.74 -3.86
C LYS A 34 4.27 -7.98 -3.49
N CYS A 35 3.37 -7.86 -2.52
CA CYS A 35 2.56 -8.99 -2.01
C CYS A 35 1.06 -8.88 -2.30
N GLY A 36 0.57 -7.75 -2.80
CA GLY A 36 -0.86 -7.53 -3.08
C GLY A 36 -1.72 -7.20 -1.86
N GLU A 37 -1.14 -7.14 -0.65
CA GLU A 37 -1.85 -6.81 0.58
C GLU A 37 -2.41 -5.39 0.56
N VAL A 38 -3.56 -5.18 1.21
CA VAL A 38 -4.10 -3.84 1.45
C VAL A 38 -3.25 -3.14 2.51
N LEU A 39 -2.77 -1.94 2.18
CA LEU A 39 -2.08 -1.05 3.10
C LEU A 39 -3.13 -0.13 3.72
N GLU A 40 -3.79 -0.60 4.78
CA GLU A 40 -4.66 0.25 5.60
C GLU A 40 -3.78 1.09 6.55
N ASN A 41 -3.99 2.40 6.51
CA ASN A 41 -3.50 3.27 7.57
C ASN A 41 -4.59 3.27 8.64
N LYS A 42 -4.25 2.81 9.84
CA LYS A 42 -5.10 2.95 11.03
C LYS A 42 -5.37 4.41 11.33
#